data_AF-A0A7S1S9W5-F1
#
_entry.id   AF-A0A7S1S9W5-F1
#
_cell.length_a   1.000
_cell.length_b   1.000
_cell.length_c   1.000
_cell.angle_alpha   90.00
_cell.angle_beta   90.00
_cell.angle_gamma   90.00
#
_symmetry.space_group_name_H-M   'P 1'
#
loop_
_entity.id
_entity.type
_entity.pdbx_description
1 polymer ?
#
loop_
_entity_poly.entity_id
_entity_poly.type
_entity_poly.pdbx_seq_one_letter_code
_entity_poly.pdbx_strand_id
1 'polypeptide(L)'
;AGSNLQPVGKGAGPPPPQKGMRRAGLLRSTSSFLAAAAILTALPDGAVAVRRSVRSLRSGAAAAARVPPVLSAANHESQSPVVHQDAHPFSPEHQRHYELVPIGAAVILYGVTCCVVLAASALMVCCMYDAAAHWCHRSHFHSCQTKVQRVHEVFFKRKGEPTMCPYCVEYIGSSRQPVVFLCGHKFHMECANKWFRDNPDKSGKCPLCEDGCFKAKCPAEDEEPAMPAPPAPTALDLAVRAENRCCETHNSPVESSNDEALSFILSSLNREYPDIITEDCVKRWSSCHTEI
;
A
#
# COMPACT_ATOMS: atom_id res chain seq x y z
N ALA A 1 39.31 41.14 39.74
CA ALA A 1 38.72 40.83 38.42
C ALA A 1 38.20 39.39 38.48
N GLY A 2 36.90 39.23 38.74
CA GLY A 2 36.26 37.93 38.93
C GLY A 2 35.66 37.41 37.63
N SER A 3 36.09 36.23 37.22
CA SER A 3 35.60 35.50 36.05
C SER A 3 34.30 34.76 36.39
N ASN A 4 33.25 35.12 35.68
CA ASN A 4 31.90 34.60 35.81
C ASN A 4 31.75 33.35 34.90
N LEU A 5 31.75 32.16 35.50
CA LEU A 5 31.49 30.89 34.81
C LEU A 5 29.97 30.66 34.78
N GLN A 6 29.38 30.71 33.58
CA GLN A 6 28.00 30.28 33.37
C GLN A 6 27.90 28.74 33.33
N PRO A 7 26.81 28.16 33.86
CA PRO A 7 26.62 26.71 33.88
C PRO A 7 26.14 26.17 32.52
N VAL A 8 26.76 25.06 32.13
CA VAL A 8 26.42 24.21 30.99
C VAL A 8 24.97 23.75 31.09
N GLY A 9 24.15 24.13 30.11
CA GLY A 9 22.77 23.71 29.98
C GLY A 9 22.64 22.20 29.81
N LYS A 10 21.82 21.58 30.67
CA LYS A 10 21.37 20.19 30.54
C LYS A 10 20.66 20.01 29.20
N GLY A 11 21.28 19.24 28.30
CA GLY A 11 20.67 18.82 27.05
C GLY A 11 19.41 18.00 27.31
N ALA A 12 18.29 18.45 26.74
CA ALA A 12 17.06 17.68 26.67
C ALA A 12 17.34 16.37 25.94
N GLY A 13 17.02 15.24 26.59
CA GLY A 13 17.15 13.91 26.00
C GLY A 13 16.28 13.74 24.74
N PRO A 14 16.61 12.77 23.88
CA PRO A 14 15.87 12.52 22.65
C PRO A 14 14.39 12.18 22.96
N PRO A 15 13.45 12.63 22.12
CA PRO A 15 12.03 12.34 22.32
C PRO A 15 11.79 10.82 22.26
N PRO A 16 10.87 10.29 23.09
CA PRO A 16 10.54 8.87 23.07
C PRO A 16 9.95 8.47 21.70
N PRO A 17 10.15 7.21 21.27
CA PRO A 17 9.62 6.72 20.01
C PRO A 17 8.11 6.86 19.99
N GLN A 18 7.60 7.59 18.99
CA GLN A 18 6.17 7.73 18.76
C GLN A 18 5.57 6.34 18.55
N LYS A 19 4.88 5.82 19.57
CA LYS A 19 4.04 4.63 19.48
C LYS A 19 3.00 4.90 18.39
N GLY A 20 3.08 4.10 17.32
CA GLY A 20 2.20 4.16 16.18
C GLY A 20 0.74 4.34 16.60
N MET A 21 0.15 5.45 16.14
CA MET A 21 -1.29 5.66 16.18
C MET A 21 -1.96 4.47 15.49
N ARG A 22 -2.55 3.61 16.31
CA ARG A 22 -3.44 2.55 15.86
C ARG A 22 -4.57 3.19 15.06
N ARG A 23 -4.69 2.76 13.81
CA ARG A 23 -5.80 3.06 12.90
C ARG A 23 -7.14 2.62 13.51
N ALA A 24 -7.73 3.46 14.34
CA ALA A 24 -9.10 3.33 14.82
C ALA A 24 -9.94 4.41 14.15
N GLY A 25 -10.22 4.25 12.86
CA GLY A 25 -10.93 5.28 12.10
C GLY A 25 -11.67 4.83 10.84
N LEU A 26 -11.76 3.53 10.56
CA LEU A 26 -12.35 3.05 9.31
C LEU A 26 -13.41 1.95 9.47
N LEU A 27 -14.14 1.95 10.59
CA LEU A 27 -15.33 1.11 10.77
C LEU A 27 -16.64 1.92 10.84
N ARG A 28 -16.60 3.25 10.67
CA ARG A 28 -17.83 4.07 10.69
C ARG A 28 -18.47 4.29 9.33
N SER A 29 -17.81 3.96 8.22
CA SER A 29 -18.40 4.15 6.89
C SER A 29 -19.01 2.86 6.31
N THR A 30 -18.62 1.68 6.80
CA THR A 30 -19.20 0.40 6.35
C THR A 30 -20.57 0.09 6.96
N SER A 31 -20.96 0.75 8.07
CA SER A 31 -22.29 0.51 8.68
C SER A 31 -23.43 1.08 7.83
N SER A 32 -23.21 2.19 7.13
CA SER A 32 -24.21 2.77 6.21
C SER A 32 -24.42 1.89 4.96
N PHE A 33 -23.37 1.22 4.48
CA PHE A 33 -23.45 0.33 3.32
C PHE A 33 -24.12 -1.02 3.65
N LEU A 34 -23.84 -1.57 4.84
CA LEU A 34 -24.56 -2.75 5.33
C LEU A 34 -26.02 -2.45 5.62
N ALA A 35 -26.37 -1.24 6.08
CA ALA A 35 -27.75 -0.83 6.27
C ALA A 35 -28.53 -0.73 4.94
N ALA A 36 -27.93 -0.18 3.88
CA ALA A 36 -28.58 -0.11 2.56
C ALA A 36 -28.75 -1.49 1.89
N ALA A 37 -27.75 -2.37 2.02
CA ALA A 37 -27.86 -3.76 1.56
C ALA A 37 -28.88 -4.56 2.39
N ALA A 38 -28.95 -4.32 3.70
CA ALA A 38 -29.95 -4.93 4.59
C ALA A 38 -31.37 -4.51 4.22
N ILE A 39 -31.60 -3.23 3.87
CA ILE A 39 -32.93 -2.74 3.41
C ILE A 39 -33.35 -3.42 2.10
N LEU A 40 -32.41 -3.71 1.20
CA LEU A 40 -32.70 -4.46 -0.04
C LEU A 40 -32.99 -5.94 0.22
N THR A 41 -32.43 -6.54 1.27
CA THR A 41 -32.71 -7.94 1.67
C THR A 41 -33.89 -8.10 2.64
N ALA A 42 -34.31 -7.02 3.31
CA ALA A 42 -35.34 -7.01 4.35
C ALA A 42 -36.75 -6.73 3.82
N LEU A 43 -36.96 -6.67 2.49
CA LEU A 43 -38.29 -6.78 1.88
C LEU A 43 -38.68 -8.27 1.85
N PRO A 44 -39.48 -8.78 2.80
CA PRO A 44 -39.65 -10.21 3.01
C PRO A 44 -40.58 -10.87 1.99
N ASP A 45 -41.31 -10.10 1.17
CA ASP A 45 -42.44 -10.62 0.40
C ASP A 45 -42.20 -10.72 -1.12
N GLY A 46 -41.12 -10.15 -1.66
CA GLY A 46 -40.83 -10.18 -3.11
C GLY A 46 -40.10 -11.45 -3.58
N ALA A 47 -39.16 -11.96 -2.78
CA ALA A 47 -38.27 -13.05 -3.21
C ALA A 47 -38.93 -14.44 -3.19
N VAL A 48 -39.98 -14.64 -2.39
CA VAL A 48 -40.72 -15.91 -2.32
C VAL A 48 -41.70 -16.06 -3.49
N ALA A 49 -42.28 -14.96 -3.98
CA ALA A 49 -43.17 -14.97 -5.15
C ALA A 49 -42.41 -15.33 -6.45
N VAL A 50 -41.20 -14.79 -6.64
CA VAL A 50 -40.39 -15.07 -7.83
C VAL A 50 -39.85 -16.51 -7.85
N ARG A 51 -39.43 -17.07 -6.70
CA ARG A 51 -39.02 -18.48 -6.62
C ARG A 51 -40.18 -19.48 -6.81
N ARG A 52 -41.42 -19.11 -6.43
CA ARG A 52 -42.62 -19.92 -6.74
C ARG A 52 -43.00 -19.85 -8.23
N SER A 53 -42.85 -18.70 -8.88
CA SER A 53 -43.18 -18.53 -10.29
C SER A 53 -42.24 -19.30 -11.22
N VAL A 54 -40.93 -19.33 -10.92
CA VAL A 54 -39.93 -20.09 -11.71
C VAL A 54 -40.04 -21.61 -11.49
N ARG A 55 -40.53 -22.07 -10.33
CA ARG A 55 -40.85 -23.50 -10.12
C ARG A 55 -42.13 -23.91 -10.85
N SER A 56 -43.14 -23.04 -10.93
CA SER A 56 -44.41 -23.33 -11.62
C SER A 56 -44.23 -23.56 -13.13
N LEU A 57 -43.35 -22.78 -13.78
CA LEU A 57 -43.04 -22.94 -15.20
C LEU A 57 -42.22 -24.22 -15.52
N ARG A 58 -41.52 -24.79 -14.53
CA ARG A 58 -40.77 -26.05 -14.71
C ARG A 58 -41.59 -27.30 -14.39
N SER A 59 -42.72 -27.17 -13.67
CA SER A 59 -43.63 -28.28 -13.34
C SER A 59 -44.87 -28.39 -14.23
N GLY A 60 -45.12 -27.42 -15.12
CA GLY A 60 -46.30 -27.39 -16.00
C GLY A 60 -46.28 -28.33 -17.21
N ALA A 61 -45.32 -29.26 -17.33
CA ALA A 61 -45.28 -30.24 -18.42
C ALA A 61 -45.64 -31.68 -17.99
N ALA A 62 -45.91 -31.94 -16.71
CA ALA A 62 -46.19 -33.30 -16.24
C ALA A 62 -47.07 -33.34 -14.98
N ALA A 63 -48.37 -33.05 -15.10
CA ALA A 63 -49.38 -33.56 -14.18
C ALA A 63 -50.79 -33.26 -14.70
N ALA A 64 -51.29 -34.14 -15.57
CA ALA A 64 -52.71 -34.37 -15.67
C ALA A 64 -53.23 -35.01 -14.36
N ALA A 65 -54.47 -34.65 -14.01
CA ALA A 65 -55.33 -35.32 -13.02
C ALA A 65 -54.90 -35.28 -11.54
N ARG A 66 -55.52 -34.37 -10.77
CA ARG A 66 -56.20 -34.73 -9.50
C ARG A 66 -56.99 -33.54 -8.94
N VAL A 67 -58.30 -33.75 -8.86
CA VAL A 67 -59.30 -32.92 -8.16
C VAL A 67 -59.20 -33.21 -6.66
N PRO A 68 -59.18 -32.19 -5.78
CA PRO A 68 -59.53 -32.35 -4.37
C PRO A 68 -60.93 -31.79 -4.03
N PRO A 69 -61.54 -32.28 -2.93
CA PRO A 69 -62.97 -32.16 -2.69
C PRO A 69 -63.38 -30.87 -1.98
N VAL A 70 -64.64 -30.51 -2.25
CA VAL A 70 -65.44 -29.49 -1.59
C VAL A 70 -65.72 -29.90 -0.14
N LEU A 71 -65.39 -29.03 0.82
CA LEU A 71 -65.97 -29.07 2.16
C LEU A 71 -66.76 -27.79 2.42
N SER A 72 -68.06 -28.04 2.56
CA SER A 72 -69.14 -27.14 2.90
C SER A 72 -69.06 -26.75 4.38
N ALA A 73 -69.21 -25.46 4.67
CA ALA A 73 -69.59 -24.97 5.99
C ALA A 73 -70.57 -23.82 5.81
N ALA A 74 -71.83 -24.11 6.14
CA ALA A 74 -72.94 -23.18 6.23
C ALA A 74 -72.70 -22.15 7.35
N ASN A 75 -73.13 -20.90 7.16
CA ASN A 75 -74.01 -20.27 8.13
C ASN A 75 -74.64 -18.94 7.65
N HIS A 76 -75.95 -18.87 7.88
CA HIS A 76 -76.76 -17.73 8.33
C HIS A 76 -76.94 -16.48 7.44
N GLU A 77 -77.96 -16.59 6.58
CA GLU A 77 -79.19 -15.79 6.58
C GLU A 77 -79.22 -14.52 7.45
N SER A 78 -79.25 -13.36 6.79
CA SER A 78 -79.97 -12.17 7.25
C SER A 78 -80.49 -11.40 6.03
N GLN A 79 -81.81 -11.42 5.86
CA GLN A 79 -82.55 -10.79 4.78
C GLN A 79 -82.54 -9.26 4.94
N SER A 80 -82.43 -8.54 3.82
CA SER A 80 -82.79 -7.13 3.72
C SER A 80 -83.39 -6.85 2.34
N PRO A 81 -84.35 -5.90 2.24
CA PRO A 81 -85.38 -5.91 1.22
C PRO A 81 -84.92 -5.37 -0.14
N VAL A 82 -85.53 -5.99 -1.14
CA VAL A 82 -85.44 -5.79 -2.58
C VAL A 82 -85.82 -4.35 -2.97
N VAL A 83 -84.86 -3.59 -3.48
CA VAL A 83 -85.11 -2.47 -4.39
C VAL A 83 -84.81 -2.97 -5.80
N HIS A 84 -85.88 -3.28 -6.54
CA HIS A 84 -85.81 -3.56 -7.97
C HIS A 84 -85.38 -2.28 -8.69
N GLN A 85 -84.14 -2.26 -9.16
CA GLN A 85 -83.65 -1.23 -10.08
C GLN A 85 -83.29 -1.94 -11.38
N ASP A 86 -84.01 -1.57 -12.44
CA ASP A 86 -83.91 -2.17 -13.78
C ASP A 86 -82.48 -2.06 -14.32
N ALA A 87 -81.73 -3.15 -14.16
CA ALA A 87 -80.38 -3.28 -14.67
C ALA A 87 -80.44 -3.63 -16.16
N HIS A 88 -80.13 -2.64 -17.00
CA HIS A 88 -79.79 -2.87 -18.39
C HIS A 88 -78.67 -3.91 -18.49
N PRO A 89 -78.77 -4.90 -19.40
CA PRO A 89 -77.74 -5.93 -19.58
C PRO A 89 -76.47 -5.28 -20.13
N PHE A 90 -75.55 -4.93 -19.23
CA PHE A 90 -74.21 -4.49 -19.57
C PHE A 90 -73.47 -5.65 -20.26
N SER A 91 -73.02 -5.39 -21.49
CA SER A 91 -72.36 -6.37 -22.35
C SER A 91 -71.07 -6.90 -21.67
N PRO A 92 -70.93 -8.23 -21.44
CA PRO A 92 -69.83 -8.84 -20.68
C PRO A 92 -68.46 -8.80 -21.37
N GLU A 93 -68.36 -8.27 -22.59
CA GLU A 93 -67.08 -8.18 -23.31
C GLU A 93 -66.16 -7.07 -22.76
N HIS A 94 -66.70 -6.01 -22.14
CA HIS A 94 -65.86 -4.92 -21.63
C HIS A 94 -65.07 -5.29 -20.36
N GLN A 95 -65.48 -6.33 -19.62
CA GLN A 95 -64.90 -6.64 -18.31
C GLN A 95 -63.55 -7.38 -18.39
N ARG A 96 -63.24 -8.07 -19.49
CA ARG A 96 -61.97 -8.80 -19.64
C ARG A 96 -60.76 -7.91 -19.97
N HIS A 97 -60.99 -6.71 -20.50
CA HIS A 97 -59.90 -5.79 -20.83
C HIS A 97 -59.27 -5.13 -19.60
N TYR A 98 -59.94 -5.09 -18.45
CA TYR A 98 -59.43 -4.44 -17.24
C TYR A 98 -58.48 -5.30 -16.41
N GLU A 99 -58.48 -6.63 -16.55
CA GLU A 99 -57.62 -7.52 -15.76
C GLU A 99 -56.22 -7.74 -16.34
N LEU A 100 -56.00 -7.52 -17.65
CA LEU A 100 -54.67 -7.63 -18.26
C LEU A 100 -53.77 -6.41 -17.96
N VAL A 101 -54.37 -5.23 -17.77
CA VAL A 101 -53.67 -3.98 -17.47
C VAL A 101 -52.84 -4.03 -16.17
N PRO A 102 -53.35 -4.50 -15.02
CA PRO A 102 -52.58 -4.53 -13.77
C PRO A 102 -51.38 -5.49 -13.82
N ILE A 103 -51.50 -6.62 -14.54
CA ILE A 103 -50.40 -7.59 -14.67
C ILE A 103 -49.27 -7.00 -15.51
N GLY A 104 -49.60 -6.36 -16.63
CA GLY A 104 -48.62 -5.67 -17.47
C GLY A 104 -47.89 -4.56 -16.70
N ALA A 105 -48.62 -3.74 -15.94
CA ALA A 105 -48.04 -2.69 -15.11
C ALA A 105 -47.07 -3.24 -14.05
N ALA A 106 -47.43 -4.33 -13.38
CA ALA A 106 -46.57 -4.97 -12.39
C ALA A 106 -45.24 -5.45 -13.00
N VAL A 107 -45.28 -6.12 -14.16
CA VAL A 107 -44.07 -6.60 -14.85
C VAL A 107 -43.15 -5.44 -15.23
N ILE A 108 -43.71 -4.34 -15.74
CA ILE A 108 -42.93 -3.14 -16.09
C ILE A 108 -42.27 -2.53 -14.84
N LEU A 109 -43.02 -2.39 -13.74
CA LEU A 109 -42.48 -1.86 -12.49
C LEU A 109 -41.35 -2.74 -11.93
N TYR A 110 -41.48 -4.06 -11.96
CA TYR A 110 -40.42 -4.98 -11.57
C TYR A 110 -39.19 -4.89 -12.49
N GLY A 111 -39.40 -4.75 -13.80
CA GLY A 111 -38.32 -4.54 -14.76
C GLY A 111 -37.54 -3.27 -14.46
N VAL A 112 -38.23 -2.14 -14.32
CA VAL A 112 -37.60 -0.84 -14.04
C VAL A 112 -36.87 -0.85 -12.70
N THR A 113 -37.49 -1.37 -11.64
CA THR A 113 -36.85 -1.45 -10.32
C THR A 113 -35.61 -2.34 -10.35
N CYS A 114 -35.65 -3.49 -11.04
CA CYS A 114 -34.48 -4.34 -11.22
C CYS A 114 -33.35 -3.59 -11.96
N CYS A 115 -33.67 -2.88 -13.04
CA CYS A 115 -32.69 -2.07 -13.77
C CYS A 115 -32.07 -0.98 -12.90
N VAL A 116 -32.87 -0.28 -12.08
CA VAL A 116 -32.38 0.75 -11.16
C VAL A 116 -31.45 0.16 -10.10
N VAL A 117 -31.82 -0.99 -9.51
CA VAL A 117 -30.98 -1.68 -8.52
C VAL A 117 -29.66 -2.15 -9.14
N LEU A 118 -29.70 -2.71 -10.34
CA LEU A 118 -28.49 -3.12 -11.06
C LEU A 118 -27.59 -1.93 -11.36
N ALA A 119 -28.14 -0.82 -11.88
CA ALA A 119 -27.38 0.39 -12.13
C ALA A 119 -26.76 0.96 -10.84
N ALA A 120 -27.53 1.05 -9.75
CA ALA A 120 -27.04 1.50 -8.45
C ALA A 120 -25.92 0.60 -7.93
N SER A 121 -26.06 -0.73 -8.07
CA SER A 121 -25.04 -1.69 -7.64
C SER A 121 -23.74 -1.54 -8.45
N ALA A 122 -23.82 -1.30 -9.75
CA ALA A 122 -22.65 -1.06 -10.59
C ALA A 122 -21.93 0.23 -10.20
N LEU A 123 -22.68 1.33 -10.00
CA LEU A 123 -22.12 2.60 -9.52
C LEU A 123 -21.43 2.44 -8.17
N MET A 124 -22.04 1.68 -7.25
CA MET A 124 -21.48 1.37 -5.95
C MET A 124 -20.15 0.64 -6.04
N VAL A 125 -20.05 -0.39 -6.90
CA VAL A 125 -18.79 -1.11 -7.13
C VAL A 125 -17.73 -0.18 -7.72
N CYS A 126 -18.09 0.69 -8.68
CA CYS A 126 -17.18 1.68 -9.23
C CYS A 126 -16.66 2.65 -8.15
N CYS A 127 -17.55 3.21 -7.32
CA CYS A 127 -17.15 4.09 -6.23
C CYS A 127 -16.22 3.40 -5.21
N MET A 128 -16.48 2.13 -4.90
CA MET A 128 -15.60 1.35 -4.02
C MET A 128 -14.23 1.11 -4.65
N TYR A 129 -14.18 0.83 -5.96
CA TYR A 129 -12.94 0.68 -6.70
C TYR A 129 -12.11 1.97 -6.69
N ASP A 130 -12.73 3.11 -6.99
CA ASP A 130 -12.05 4.41 -7.00
C ASP A 130 -11.54 4.79 -5.60
N ALA A 131 -12.33 4.55 -4.56
CA ALA A 131 -11.92 4.77 -3.17
C ALA A 131 -10.74 3.87 -2.78
N ALA A 132 -10.75 2.60 -3.19
CA ALA A 132 -9.66 1.66 -2.95
C ALA A 132 -8.39 2.10 -3.70
N ALA A 133 -8.50 2.43 -4.99
CA ALA A 133 -7.38 2.91 -5.81
C ALA A 133 -6.77 4.19 -5.22
N HIS A 134 -7.60 5.16 -4.84
CA HIS A 134 -7.16 6.40 -4.21
C HIS A 134 -6.47 6.13 -2.85
N TRP A 135 -6.98 5.19 -2.04
CA TRP A 135 -6.32 4.83 -0.79
C TRP A 135 -4.98 4.13 -1.03
N CYS A 136 -4.91 3.19 -1.97
CA CYS A 136 -3.65 2.55 -2.36
C CYS A 136 -2.61 3.60 -2.77
N HIS A 137 -2.97 4.54 -3.65
CA HIS A 137 -2.10 5.62 -4.07
C HIS A 137 -1.67 6.51 -2.89
N ARG A 138 -2.60 6.92 -2.02
CA ARG A 138 -2.29 7.73 -0.83
C ARG A 138 -1.37 6.99 0.16
N SER A 139 -1.56 5.69 0.32
CA SER A 139 -0.70 4.84 1.16
C SER A 139 0.70 4.74 0.58
N HIS A 140 0.81 4.52 -0.73
CA HIS A 140 2.07 4.46 -1.46
C HIS A 140 2.85 5.77 -1.30
N PHE A 141 2.18 6.89 -1.57
CA PHE A 141 2.74 8.23 -1.40
C PHE A 141 3.22 8.51 0.03
N HIS A 142 2.44 8.13 1.05
CA HIS A 142 2.86 8.32 2.45
C HIS A 142 4.10 7.49 2.81
N SER A 143 4.23 6.27 2.27
CA SER A 143 5.41 5.44 2.46
C SER A 143 6.65 6.09 1.84
N CYS A 144 6.54 6.54 0.59
CA CYS A 144 7.57 7.31 -0.11
C CYS A 144 7.98 8.56 0.69
N GLN A 145 7.01 9.38 1.08
CA GLN A 145 7.25 10.61 1.85
C GLN A 145 7.98 10.32 3.17
N THR A 146 7.58 9.27 3.89
CA THR A 146 8.22 8.91 5.15
C THR A 146 9.68 8.50 4.92
N LYS A 147 9.98 7.74 3.85
CA LYS A 147 11.36 7.35 3.54
C LYS A 147 12.20 8.56 3.13
N VAL A 148 11.70 9.42 2.24
CA VAL A 148 12.38 10.66 1.84
C VAL A 148 12.67 11.55 3.05
N GLN A 149 11.72 11.70 3.97
CA GLN A 149 11.93 12.44 5.22
C GLN A 149 13.05 11.85 6.08
N ARG A 150 13.16 10.51 6.17
CA ARG A 150 14.26 9.85 6.89
C ARG A 150 15.61 10.10 6.22
N VAL A 151 15.66 10.04 4.88
CA VAL A 151 16.87 10.39 4.12
C VAL A 151 17.30 11.80 4.51
N HIS A 152 16.40 12.78 4.39
CA HIS A 152 16.70 14.14 4.79
C HIS A 152 17.17 14.23 6.24
N GLU A 153 16.45 13.63 7.20
CA GLU A 153 16.84 13.69 8.61
C GLU A 153 18.28 13.18 8.84
N VAL A 154 18.66 12.05 8.23
CA VAL A 154 19.99 11.47 8.39
C VAL A 154 21.07 12.35 7.76
N PHE A 155 20.82 12.93 6.58
CA PHE A 155 21.80 13.81 5.91
C PHE A 155 21.92 15.19 6.57
N PHE A 156 20.85 15.73 7.15
CA PHE A 156 20.88 17.01 7.86
C PHE A 156 21.51 16.90 9.25
N LYS A 157 21.36 15.75 9.92
CA LYS A 157 21.89 15.52 11.27
C LYS A 157 23.35 15.03 11.19
N ARG A 158 24.23 15.86 10.61
CA ARG A 158 25.64 15.60 10.25
C ARG A 158 26.62 15.22 11.41
N LYS A 159 26.17 14.63 12.51
CA LYS A 159 27.02 14.31 13.68
C LYS A 159 27.01 12.84 14.13
N GLY A 160 26.61 11.91 13.26
CA GLY A 160 26.69 10.47 13.59
C GLY A 160 26.75 9.59 12.36
N GLU A 161 27.35 8.41 12.53
CA GLU A 161 27.36 7.33 11.53
C GLU A 161 25.90 6.96 11.16
N PRO A 162 25.53 6.95 9.86
CA PRO A 162 24.16 6.68 9.44
C PRO A 162 23.79 5.24 9.79
N THR A 163 22.87 5.07 10.75
CA THR A 163 22.38 3.75 11.19
C THR A 163 21.23 3.21 10.33
N MET A 164 21.01 3.79 9.14
CA MET A 164 19.98 3.36 8.20
C MET A 164 20.57 2.51 7.07
N CYS A 165 19.80 1.54 6.61
CA CYS A 165 20.14 0.72 5.45
C CYS A 165 19.97 1.56 4.18
N PRO A 166 21.02 1.77 3.38
CA PRO A 166 20.95 2.59 2.16
C PRO A 166 19.99 2.05 1.11
N TYR A 167 19.67 0.75 1.15
CA TYR A 167 18.83 0.08 0.16
C TYR A 167 17.33 0.29 0.42
N CYS A 168 16.86 0.11 1.66
CA CYS A 168 15.43 0.19 2.01
C CYS A 168 15.05 1.45 2.80
N VAL A 169 16.03 2.22 3.27
CA VAL A 169 15.86 3.45 4.07
C VAL A 169 15.14 3.18 5.41
N GLU A 170 15.47 2.05 6.02
CA GLU A 170 15.02 1.68 7.37
C GLU A 170 16.20 1.55 8.33
N TYR A 171 15.95 1.78 9.61
CA TYR A 171 17.00 1.66 10.63
C TYR A 171 17.46 0.21 10.78
N ILE A 172 18.78 0.03 10.82
CA ILE A 172 19.40 -1.30 10.89
C ILE A 172 19.26 -1.92 12.28
N GLY A 173 19.19 -1.09 13.34
CA GLY A 173 19.09 -1.55 14.73
C GLY A 173 17.82 -2.36 15.08
N SER A 174 16.83 -2.38 14.19
CA SER A 174 15.62 -3.20 14.35
C SER A 174 15.77 -4.64 13.85
N SER A 175 16.81 -4.93 13.06
CA SER A 175 17.05 -6.26 12.50
C SER A 175 17.95 -7.10 13.42
N ARG A 176 17.78 -8.42 13.39
CA ARG A 176 18.56 -9.32 14.27
C ARG A 176 20.05 -9.36 13.92
N GLN A 177 20.42 -9.20 12.64
CA GLN A 177 21.81 -9.30 12.18
C GLN A 177 22.06 -8.46 10.91
N PRO A 178 22.72 -7.29 11.03
CA PRO A 178 23.18 -6.57 9.85
C PRO A 178 24.38 -7.23 9.19
N VAL A 179 24.48 -7.06 7.88
CA VAL A 179 25.69 -7.40 7.12
C VAL A 179 26.55 -6.14 7.05
N VAL A 180 27.79 -6.26 7.51
CA VAL A 180 28.80 -5.20 7.44
C VAL A 180 29.86 -5.63 6.44
N PHE A 181 30.08 -4.81 5.41
CA PHE A 181 31.12 -5.07 4.41
C PHE A 181 32.50 -4.67 4.95
N LEU A 182 33.58 -5.15 4.32
CA LEU A 182 34.96 -4.80 4.71
C LEU A 182 35.24 -3.28 4.63
N CYS A 183 34.50 -2.56 3.78
CA CYS A 183 34.53 -1.10 3.69
C CYS A 183 33.75 -0.39 4.81
N GLY A 184 33.14 -1.14 5.75
CA GLY A 184 32.38 -0.61 6.89
C GLY A 184 30.89 -0.34 6.64
N HIS A 185 30.43 -0.32 5.39
CA HIS A 185 29.02 -0.08 5.07
C HIS A 185 28.10 -1.20 5.57
N LYS A 186 26.94 -0.81 6.12
CA LYS A 186 26.01 -1.71 6.80
C LYS A 186 24.69 -1.79 6.04
N PHE A 187 24.15 -3.00 5.91
CA PHE A 187 22.86 -3.26 5.27
C PHE A 187 22.06 -4.29 6.07
N HIS A 188 20.74 -4.33 5.89
CA HIS A 188 19.98 -5.52 6.27
C HIS A 188 20.43 -6.71 5.43
N MET A 189 20.52 -7.89 6.04
CA MET A 189 20.92 -9.11 5.34
C MET A 189 20.02 -9.38 4.12
N GLU A 190 18.71 -9.17 4.25
CA GLU A 190 17.74 -9.33 3.18
C GLU A 190 17.96 -8.34 2.03
N CYS A 191 18.33 -7.09 2.36
CA CYS A 191 18.60 -6.05 1.37
C CYS A 191 19.88 -6.34 0.59
N ALA A 192 20.96 -6.73 1.27
CA ALA A 192 22.21 -7.12 0.63
C ALA A 192 22.00 -8.33 -0.29
N ASN A 193 21.32 -9.38 0.21
CA ASN A 193 21.00 -10.57 -0.58
C ASN A 193 20.11 -10.25 -1.80
N LYS A 194 19.10 -9.38 -1.63
CA LYS A 194 18.27 -8.95 -2.76
C LYS A 194 19.11 -8.24 -3.80
N TRP A 195 19.99 -7.33 -3.39
CA TRP A 195 20.87 -6.61 -4.29
C TRP A 195 21.81 -7.55 -5.08
N PHE A 196 22.39 -8.58 -4.44
CA PHE A 196 23.23 -9.56 -5.13
C PHE A 196 22.46 -10.41 -6.15
N ARG A 197 21.19 -10.74 -5.86
CA ARG A 197 20.33 -11.43 -6.84
C ARG A 197 20.03 -10.55 -8.05
N ASP A 198 19.82 -9.26 -7.80
CA ASP A 198 19.54 -8.28 -8.86
C ASP A 198 20.83 -7.93 -9.66
N ASN A 199 22.04 -8.18 -9.10
CA ASN A 199 23.35 -7.86 -9.68
C ASN A 199 24.36 -9.03 -9.52
N PRO A 200 24.18 -10.14 -10.26
CA PRO A 200 24.96 -11.37 -10.05
C PRO A 200 26.47 -11.19 -10.31
N ASP A 201 26.85 -10.31 -11.24
CA ASP A 201 28.22 -9.95 -11.59
C ASP A 201 28.96 -9.17 -10.49
N LYS A 202 28.23 -8.67 -9.49
CA LYS A 202 28.73 -7.84 -8.40
C LYS A 202 28.61 -8.54 -7.04
N SER A 203 28.38 -9.85 -7.05
CA SER A 203 28.33 -10.68 -5.85
C SER A 203 29.54 -10.47 -4.94
N GLY A 204 29.29 -10.24 -3.64
CA GLY A 204 30.33 -10.00 -2.64
C GLY A 204 30.93 -8.59 -2.61
N LYS A 205 30.55 -7.69 -3.53
CA LYS A 205 30.99 -6.28 -3.52
C LYS A 205 30.01 -5.41 -2.75
N CYS A 206 30.50 -4.33 -2.14
CA CYS A 206 29.64 -3.37 -1.46
C CYS A 206 28.82 -2.55 -2.49
N PRO A 207 27.49 -2.44 -2.34
CA PRO A 207 26.64 -1.65 -3.24
C PRO A 207 26.98 -0.16 -3.31
N LEU A 208 27.63 0.38 -2.27
CA LEU A 208 27.99 1.80 -2.19
C LEU A 208 29.37 2.11 -2.79
N CYS A 209 30.25 1.11 -2.93
CA CYS A 209 31.65 1.33 -3.32
C CYS A 209 31.96 0.89 -4.75
N GLU A 210 30.93 0.66 -5.57
CA GLU A 210 31.05 0.01 -6.89
C GLU A 210 32.10 0.63 -7.81
N ASP A 211 32.33 1.94 -7.71
CA ASP A 211 33.07 2.68 -8.73
C ASP A 211 34.48 3.17 -8.34
N GLY A 212 34.98 2.95 -7.11
CA GLY A 212 36.23 3.66 -6.73
C GLY A 212 37.18 3.12 -5.68
N CYS A 213 36.82 2.17 -4.80
CA CYS A 213 37.58 2.08 -3.54
C CYS A 213 38.87 1.22 -3.54
N PHE A 214 39.29 0.55 -4.62
CA PHE A 214 40.47 -0.34 -4.56
C PHE A 214 41.47 -0.21 -5.71
N LYS A 215 41.41 0.86 -6.50
CA LYS A 215 42.52 1.24 -7.39
C LYS A 215 43.18 2.52 -6.90
N ALA A 216 43.51 2.58 -5.61
CA ALA A 216 44.76 3.21 -5.25
C ALA A 216 45.84 2.38 -5.95
N LYS A 217 46.19 2.77 -7.18
CA LYS A 217 47.43 2.35 -7.81
C LYS A 217 48.47 2.73 -6.77
N CYS A 218 48.96 1.76 -6.01
CA CYS A 218 50.19 1.94 -5.25
C CYS A 218 51.12 2.62 -6.26
N PRO A 219 51.61 3.84 -6.01
CA PRO A 219 52.59 4.42 -6.89
C PRO A 219 53.64 3.33 -7.03
N ALA A 220 53.69 2.75 -8.23
CA ALA A 220 54.78 1.87 -8.58
C ALA A 220 55.99 2.73 -8.28
N GLU A 221 56.86 2.18 -7.46
CA GLU A 221 58.09 2.76 -6.98
C GLU A 221 58.93 3.05 -8.24
N ASP A 222 58.63 4.14 -8.93
CA ASP A 222 59.42 4.67 -10.02
C ASP A 222 60.63 5.32 -9.32
N GLU A 223 61.65 4.48 -9.14
CA GLU A 223 63.06 4.79 -8.95
C GLU A 223 63.37 5.99 -8.03
N GLU A 224 63.53 5.71 -6.74
CA GLU A 224 64.35 6.56 -5.88
C GLU A 224 65.82 6.47 -6.33
N PRO A 225 66.50 7.57 -6.69
CA PRO A 225 67.94 7.55 -6.96
C PRO A 225 68.71 7.29 -5.66
N ALA A 226 69.34 6.11 -5.61
CA ALA A 226 70.35 5.63 -4.66
C ALA A 226 70.87 6.65 -3.63
N MET A 227 70.33 6.60 -2.40
CA MET A 227 71.03 7.09 -1.21
C MET A 227 71.68 5.94 -0.43
N PRO A 228 72.84 6.17 0.20
CA PRO A 228 73.66 5.13 0.83
C PRO A 228 73.05 4.55 2.11
N ALA A 229 73.20 3.23 2.23
CA ALA A 229 72.60 2.34 3.22
C ALA A 229 72.83 2.73 4.71
N PRO A 230 71.78 2.74 5.55
CA PRO A 230 71.90 2.60 7.00
C PRO A 230 72.04 1.11 7.43
N PRO A 231 72.66 0.83 8.59
CA PRO A 231 72.96 -0.52 9.06
C PRO A 231 71.70 -1.34 9.40
N ALA A 232 71.79 -2.63 9.08
CA ALA A 232 70.71 -3.62 9.08
C ALA A 232 69.92 -3.73 10.40
N PRO A 233 68.58 -3.60 10.37
CA PRO A 233 67.71 -4.09 11.41
C PRO A 233 67.39 -5.60 11.22
N THR A 234 67.27 -6.31 12.33
CA THR A 234 67.07 -7.76 12.44
C THR A 234 65.77 -8.26 11.80
N ALA A 235 65.86 -9.40 11.11
CA ALA A 235 64.88 -9.98 10.18
C ALA A 235 63.52 -10.42 10.76
N LEU A 236 63.22 -10.21 12.04
CA LEU A 236 61.99 -10.72 12.67
C LEU A 236 60.86 -9.68 12.82
N ASP A 237 61.15 -8.38 12.75
CA ASP A 237 60.15 -7.31 12.99
C ASP A 237 59.51 -6.72 11.71
N LEU A 238 59.93 -7.16 10.52
CA LEU A 238 59.51 -6.59 9.23
C LEU A 238 58.25 -7.25 8.61
N ALA A 239 57.84 -8.43 9.08
CA ALA A 239 56.71 -9.15 8.48
C ALA A 239 55.32 -8.76 9.04
N VAL A 240 55.25 -8.14 10.23
CA VAL A 240 53.96 -7.85 10.90
C VAL A 240 53.46 -6.41 10.63
N ARG A 241 54.28 -5.53 10.06
CA ARG A 241 53.97 -4.10 9.89
C ARG A 241 53.52 -3.69 8.48
N ALA A 242 53.57 -4.62 7.51
CA ALA A 242 53.33 -4.31 6.09
C ALA A 242 51.86 -4.50 5.63
N GLU A 243 51.02 -5.25 6.36
CA GLU A 243 49.65 -5.54 5.91
C GLU A 243 48.57 -4.55 6.42
N ASN A 244 48.96 -3.51 7.17
CA ASN A 244 47.98 -2.68 7.89
C ASN A 244 48.04 -1.17 7.58
N ARG A 245 48.69 -0.74 6.49
CA ARG A 245 48.95 0.70 6.21
C ARG A 245 48.44 1.22 4.86
N CYS A 246 47.39 0.64 4.29
CA CYS A 246 46.84 1.11 3.01
C CYS A 246 45.74 2.19 3.10
N CYS A 247 45.42 2.69 4.30
CA CYS A 247 44.32 3.64 4.49
C CYS A 247 44.71 4.90 5.31
N GLU A 248 45.98 5.27 5.39
CA GLU A 248 46.36 6.55 6.01
C GLU A 248 46.15 7.70 5.00
N THR A 249 44.93 8.25 5.04
CA THR A 249 44.65 9.69 4.97
C THR A 249 45.28 10.47 3.82
N HIS A 250 44.71 10.32 2.62
CA HIS A 250 44.59 11.50 1.76
C HIS A 250 43.49 12.39 2.36
N ASN A 251 43.89 13.52 2.97
CA ASN A 251 43.02 14.61 3.46
C ASN A 251 42.33 15.35 2.29
N SER A 252 41.73 14.60 1.37
CA SER A 252 40.77 15.15 0.41
C SER A 252 39.50 15.51 1.18
N PRO A 253 38.84 16.64 0.89
CA PRO A 253 37.64 17.08 1.60
C PRO A 253 36.62 15.93 1.67
N VAL A 254 36.23 15.58 2.90
CA VAL A 254 35.31 14.47 3.26
C VAL A 254 33.91 14.59 2.58
N GLU A 255 33.67 15.63 1.80
CA GLU A 255 32.38 15.89 1.16
C GLU A 255 32.04 14.88 0.06
N SER A 256 33.02 14.40 -0.72
CA SER A 256 32.76 13.53 -1.89
C SER A 256 32.10 12.18 -1.55
N SER A 257 32.31 11.64 -0.34
CA SER A 257 31.77 10.33 0.02
C SER A 257 30.27 10.37 0.32
N ASN A 258 29.72 11.53 0.71
CA ASN A 258 28.31 11.64 1.07
C ASN A 258 27.41 11.66 -0.18
N ASP A 259 27.92 12.20 -1.28
CA ASP A 259 27.18 12.33 -2.54
C ASP A 259 26.93 10.96 -3.19
N GLU A 260 27.91 10.05 -3.12
CA GLU A 260 27.77 8.67 -3.59
C GLU A 260 26.69 7.91 -2.79
N ALA A 261 26.70 8.04 -1.47
CA ALA A 261 25.69 7.42 -0.62
C ALA A 261 24.29 8.01 -0.88
N LEU A 262 24.18 9.33 -1.03
CA LEU A 262 22.92 9.99 -1.34
C LEU A 262 22.37 9.53 -2.69
N SER A 263 23.22 9.51 -3.73
CA SER A 263 22.80 9.08 -5.07
C SER A 263 22.35 7.61 -5.08
N PHE A 264 23.02 6.72 -4.35
CA PHE A 264 22.59 5.33 -4.20
C PHE A 264 21.23 5.20 -3.51
N ILE A 265 21.01 5.97 -2.44
CA ILE A 265 19.74 5.97 -1.69
C ILE A 265 18.61 6.50 -2.56
N LEU A 266 18.81 7.62 -3.26
CA LEU A 266 17.82 8.20 -4.16
C LEU A 266 17.49 7.27 -5.33
N SER A 267 18.50 6.59 -5.87
CA SER A 267 18.30 5.56 -6.92
C SER A 267 17.51 4.37 -6.38
N SER A 268 17.77 3.94 -5.14
CA SER A 268 17.00 2.88 -4.49
C SER A 268 15.54 3.27 -4.27
N LEU A 269 15.29 4.54 -3.89
CA LEU A 269 13.93 5.09 -3.75
C LEU A 269 13.20 5.22 -5.09
N ASN A 270 13.86 5.66 -6.16
CA ASN A 270 13.28 5.70 -7.50
C ASN A 270 12.87 4.31 -7.98
N ARG A 271 13.69 3.27 -7.74
CA ARG A 271 13.33 1.90 -8.10
C ARG A 271 12.10 1.38 -7.35
N GLU A 272 11.89 1.83 -6.11
CA GLU A 272 10.74 1.43 -5.29
C GLU A 272 9.49 2.26 -5.58
N TYR A 273 9.63 3.55 -5.90
CA TYR A 273 8.54 4.49 -6.15
C TYR A 273 8.70 5.22 -7.49
N PRO A 274 8.74 4.51 -8.63
CA PRO A 274 9.05 5.12 -9.94
C PRO A 274 7.95 6.07 -10.44
N ASP A 275 6.72 5.89 -9.94
CA ASP A 275 5.55 6.74 -10.19
C ASP A 275 5.64 8.10 -9.47
N ILE A 276 6.38 8.17 -8.36
CA ILE A 276 6.47 9.36 -7.50
C ILE A 276 7.83 10.07 -7.66
N ILE A 277 8.92 9.30 -7.72
CA ILE A 277 10.28 9.81 -7.82
C ILE A 277 10.81 9.43 -9.21
N THR A 278 10.81 10.37 -10.14
CA THR A 278 11.34 10.15 -11.49
C THR A 278 12.88 10.22 -11.51
N GLU A 279 13.50 9.72 -12.57
CA GLU A 279 14.97 9.81 -12.74
C GLU A 279 15.45 11.27 -12.75
N ASP A 280 14.64 12.19 -13.29
CA ASP A 280 14.92 13.62 -13.25
C ASP A 280 14.94 14.18 -11.81
N CYS A 281 14.04 13.70 -10.95
CA CYS A 281 14.06 14.04 -9.52
C CYS A 281 15.36 13.54 -8.87
N VAL A 282 15.77 12.30 -9.15
CA VAL A 282 17.03 11.74 -8.61
C VAL A 282 18.21 12.60 -9.04
N LYS A 283 18.34 12.88 -10.35
CA LYS A 283 19.44 13.69 -10.90
C LYS A 283 19.46 15.10 -10.31
N ARG A 284 18.29 15.72 -10.16
CA ARG A 284 18.17 17.06 -9.57
C ARG A 284 18.58 17.04 -8.10
N TRP A 285 18.03 16.13 -7.30
CA TRP A 285 18.31 16.03 -5.87
C TRP A 285 19.75 15.59 -5.56
N SER A 286 20.36 14.77 -6.40
CA SER A 286 21.78 14.41 -6.24
C SER A 286 22.72 15.56 -6.62
N SER A 287 22.32 16.43 -7.56
CA SER A 287 23.13 17.59 -7.98
C SER A 287 22.98 18.81 -7.06
N CYS A 288 21.81 18.97 -6.44
CA CYS A 288 21.55 20.09 -5.57
C CYS A 288 22.13 19.82 -4.18
N HIS A 289 23.27 20.44 -3.88
CA HIS A 289 23.79 20.65 -2.52
C HIS A 289 22.90 21.63 -1.72
N THR A 290 21.60 21.62 -1.95
CA THR A 290 20.70 22.55 -1.29
C THR A 290 20.58 22.16 0.17
N GLU A 291 21.02 23.07 1.05
CA GLU A 291 20.27 23.36 2.27
C GLU A 291 18.79 23.53 1.86
N ILE A 292 18.03 22.44 1.92
CA ILE A 292 16.56 22.43 1.75
C ILE A 292 15.93 22.99 3.03
#